data_AF-A0AAW8ETW6-F1
#
_entry.id   AF-A0AAW8ETW6-F1
#
_cell.length_a   1.000
_cell.length_b   1.000
_cell.length_c   1.000
_cell.angle_alpha   90.00
_cell.angle_beta   90.00
_cell.angle_gamma   90.00
#
_symmetry.space_group_name_H-M   'P 1'
#
loop_
_entity.id
_entity.type
_entity.pdbx_description
1 polymer ?
#
loop_
_entity_poly.entity_id
_entity_poly.type
_entity_poly.pdbx_seq_one_letter_code
_entity_poly.pdbx_strand_id
1 'polypeptide(L)'
;MVARVLFVCAQNICRSPLMAAAFSQAIAASPVEGRIDWSVDSAGVDADPGRRACRVAAEVVTGVAGHRSSLLTPTMLDDADLVIAASLAERAAIARLRPAARTRAFTLREALLLDSGGPIVAEGLPQYAAALDARRGTVEPPRAPAFRWRRDRGNPLDVVDVHTFGSRPHHRGLTSAAEDAALLARRVLRALDPASAL
;
A
#
# COMPACT_ATOMS: atom_id res chain seq x y z
N MET A 1 5.18 -18.15 -11.34
CA MET A 1 5.14 -16.70 -11.68
C MET A 1 5.24 -15.94 -10.37
N VAL A 2 5.98 -14.84 -10.33
CA VAL A 2 6.17 -14.03 -9.11
C VAL A 2 5.06 -13.00 -9.00
N ALA A 3 4.42 -12.90 -7.84
CA ALA A 3 3.42 -11.89 -7.52
C ALA A 3 4.10 -10.57 -7.13
N ARG A 4 3.93 -9.51 -7.94
CA ARG A 4 4.68 -8.25 -7.81
C ARG A 4 3.81 -7.13 -7.25
N VAL A 5 4.12 -6.66 -6.03
CA VAL A 5 3.43 -5.55 -5.36
C VAL A 5 4.37 -4.35 -5.24
N LEU A 6 3.91 -3.17 -5.67
CA LEU A 6 4.69 -1.92 -5.57
C LEU A 6 4.00 -0.91 -4.65
N PHE A 7 4.68 -0.51 -3.57
CA PHE A 7 4.22 0.55 -2.68
C PHE A 7 4.79 1.91 -3.07
N VAL A 8 3.96 2.95 -3.11
CA VAL A 8 4.35 4.28 -3.59
C VAL A 8 3.97 5.37 -2.60
N CYS A 9 4.89 6.27 -2.26
CA CYS A 9 4.58 7.51 -1.53
C CYS A 9 5.31 8.71 -2.19
N ALA A 10 5.33 9.88 -1.58
CA ALA A 10 6.03 11.04 -2.15
C ALA A 10 7.55 10.77 -2.31
N GLN A 11 8.23 10.55 -1.19
CA GLN A 11 9.70 10.59 -1.11
C GLN A 11 10.38 9.22 -0.95
N ASN A 12 9.60 8.13 -0.82
CA ASN A 12 10.09 6.77 -0.56
C ASN A 12 11.04 6.63 0.64
N ILE A 13 10.84 7.42 1.69
CA ILE A 13 11.63 7.31 2.93
C ILE A 13 10.80 6.92 4.15
N CYS A 14 9.46 6.94 4.09
CA CYS A 14 8.67 6.77 5.32
C CYS A 14 7.47 5.84 5.11
N ARG A 15 6.40 6.30 4.45
CA ARG A 15 5.16 5.54 4.27
C ARG A 15 5.36 4.30 3.40
N SER A 16 5.84 4.43 2.15
CA SER A 16 5.96 3.28 1.25
C SER A 16 6.95 2.19 1.68
N PRO A 17 8.16 2.47 2.20
CA PRO A 17 9.03 1.40 2.68
C PRO A 17 8.46 0.68 3.91
N LEU A 18 7.78 1.41 4.80
CA LEU A 18 7.11 0.83 5.96
C LEU A 18 5.96 -0.10 5.55
N MET A 19 5.11 0.34 4.62
CA MET A 19 4.00 -0.48 4.14
C MET A 19 4.51 -1.74 3.43
N ALA A 20 5.55 -1.62 2.60
CA ALA A 20 6.19 -2.76 1.93
C ALA A 20 6.77 -3.78 2.93
N ALA A 21 7.48 -3.31 3.96
CA ALA A 21 8.03 -4.17 5.00
C ALA A 21 6.92 -4.87 5.81
N ALA A 22 5.89 -4.12 6.22
CA ALA A 22 4.77 -4.68 6.99
C ALA A 22 3.97 -5.72 6.17
N PHE A 23 3.75 -5.44 4.88
CA PHE A 23 3.13 -6.39 3.97
C PHE A 23 3.96 -7.67 3.85
N SER A 24 5.26 -7.53 3.60
CA SER A 24 6.18 -8.68 3.45
C SER A 24 6.25 -9.55 4.71
N GLN A 25 6.29 -8.92 5.89
CA GLN A 25 6.26 -9.66 7.17
C GLN A 25 4.96 -10.43 7.37
N ALA A 26 3.82 -9.84 6.99
CA ALA A 26 2.53 -10.52 7.07
C ALA A 26 2.41 -11.67 6.07
N ILE A 27 3.07 -11.59 4.91
CA ILE A 27 3.20 -12.72 3.97
C ILE A 27 4.06 -13.83 4.59
N ALA A 28 5.24 -13.50 5.12
CA ALA A 28 6.17 -14.47 5.71
C ALA A 28 5.58 -15.16 6.96
N ALA A 29 4.78 -14.45 7.76
CA ALA A 29 4.10 -15.02 8.92
C ALA A 29 2.90 -15.92 8.58
N SER A 30 2.58 -16.09 7.30
CA SER A 30 1.41 -16.85 6.86
C SER A 30 1.67 -18.37 6.88
N PRO A 31 0.68 -19.20 7.26
CA PRO A 31 0.78 -20.66 7.14
C PRO A 31 1.03 -21.17 5.70
N VAL A 32 0.79 -20.32 4.71
CA VAL A 32 0.98 -20.63 3.29
C VAL A 32 2.22 -19.96 2.69
N GLU A 33 3.16 -19.53 3.54
CA GLU A 33 4.49 -19.08 3.11
C GLU A 33 5.14 -20.08 2.15
N GLY A 34 5.78 -19.57 1.10
CA GLY A 34 6.47 -20.38 0.09
C GLY A 34 5.58 -21.02 -0.99
N ARG A 35 4.25 -20.89 -0.92
CA ARG A 35 3.34 -21.35 -2.00
C ARG A 35 3.28 -20.41 -3.20
N ILE A 36 3.53 -19.12 -2.95
CA ILE A 36 3.55 -18.06 -3.95
C ILE A 36 4.88 -17.33 -3.81
N ASP A 37 5.57 -17.12 -4.93
CA ASP A 37 6.76 -16.27 -4.97
C ASP A 37 6.33 -14.80 -4.96
N TRP A 38 6.93 -13.99 -4.07
CA TRP A 38 6.58 -12.57 -3.93
C TRP A 38 7.75 -11.65 -4.27
N SER A 39 7.46 -10.56 -4.97
CA SER A 39 8.32 -9.38 -5.08
C SER A 39 7.56 -8.20 -4.48
N VAL A 40 8.06 -7.65 -3.39
CA VAL A 40 7.43 -6.52 -2.70
C VAL A 40 8.41 -5.36 -2.69
N ASP A 41 8.14 -4.37 -3.52
CA ASP A 41 9.04 -3.24 -3.75
C ASP A 41 8.39 -1.93 -3.30
N SER A 42 9.19 -0.87 -3.19
CA SER A 42 8.68 0.47 -2.93
C SER A 42 9.42 1.55 -3.70
N ALA A 43 8.70 2.60 -4.08
CA ALA A 43 9.24 3.75 -4.79
C ALA A 43 8.56 5.05 -4.36
N GLY A 44 9.01 6.18 -4.91
CA GLY A 44 8.43 7.48 -4.64
C GLY A 44 8.29 8.33 -5.89
N VAL A 45 7.18 9.07 -5.97
CA VAL A 45 6.86 9.87 -7.17
C VAL A 45 7.75 11.09 -7.35
N ASP A 46 8.44 11.49 -6.30
CA ASP A 46 9.34 12.64 -6.24
C ASP A 46 10.54 12.33 -5.31
N ALA A 47 11.00 11.08 -5.33
CA ALA A 47 12.06 10.63 -4.44
C ALA A 47 13.44 11.00 -4.99
N ASP A 48 14.28 11.56 -4.12
CA ASP A 48 15.73 11.57 -4.32
C ASP A 48 16.31 10.18 -3.98
N PRO A 49 16.93 9.45 -4.94
CA PRO A 49 17.39 8.08 -4.72
C PRO A 49 18.50 7.95 -3.68
N GLY A 50 18.55 6.80 -2.99
CA GLY A 50 19.64 6.46 -2.06
C GLY A 50 19.49 7.04 -0.65
N ARG A 51 18.44 7.80 -0.36
CA ARG A 51 18.14 8.28 1.00
C ARG A 51 17.71 7.14 1.91
N ARG A 52 18.09 7.24 3.18
CA ARG A 52 17.68 6.29 4.22
C ARG A 52 16.22 6.50 4.59
N ALA A 53 15.59 5.43 5.06
CA ALA A 53 14.27 5.55 5.66
C ALA A 53 14.29 6.45 6.91
N CYS A 54 13.14 7.09 7.18
CA CYS A 54 12.91 7.88 8.37
C CYS A 54 13.01 6.98 9.60
N ARG A 55 13.61 7.51 10.69
CA ARG A 55 13.85 6.74 11.91
C ARG A 55 12.58 6.10 12.47
N VAL A 56 11.46 6.85 12.47
CA VAL A 56 10.16 6.38 12.98
C VAL A 56 9.68 5.14 12.21
N ALA A 57 9.87 5.07 10.89
CA ALA A 57 9.48 3.89 10.13
C ALA A 57 10.29 2.65 10.53
N ALA A 58 11.59 2.82 10.77
CA ALA A 58 12.47 1.75 11.24
C ALA A 58 12.20 1.33 12.69
N GLU A 59 11.63 2.21 13.52
CA GLU A 59 11.18 1.90 14.88
C GLU A 59 9.83 1.17 14.88
N VAL A 60 8.94 1.45 13.92
CA VAL A 60 7.61 0.82 13.84
C VAL A 60 7.66 -0.56 13.20
N VAL A 61 8.45 -0.75 12.15
CA VAL A 61 8.55 -2.03 11.42
C VAL A 61 10.01 -2.40 11.19
N THR A 62 10.37 -3.64 11.56
CA THR A 62 11.72 -4.18 11.30
C THR A 62 11.98 -4.36 9.80
N GLY A 63 13.23 -4.40 9.37
CA GLY A 63 13.59 -4.53 7.95
C GLY A 63 13.60 -3.23 7.15
N VAL A 64 13.05 -2.13 7.70
CA VAL A 64 13.09 -0.80 7.04
C VAL A 64 14.46 -0.11 7.17
N ALA A 65 15.27 -0.46 8.18
CA ALA A 65 16.55 0.21 8.44
C ALA A 65 17.57 0.11 7.28
N GLY A 66 17.51 -0.97 6.49
CA GLY A 66 18.34 -1.18 5.30
C GLY A 66 17.86 -0.43 4.05
N HIS A 67 16.63 0.08 4.05
CA HIS A 67 15.98 0.67 2.88
C HIS A 67 16.76 1.84 2.27
N ARG A 68 16.67 1.96 0.94
CA ARG A 68 17.16 3.08 0.16
C ARG A 68 16.08 3.56 -0.78
N SER A 69 15.79 4.86 -0.73
CA SER A 69 14.77 5.46 -1.58
C SER A 69 15.08 5.23 -3.06
N SER A 70 14.03 5.05 -3.84
CA SER A 70 14.07 4.90 -5.29
C SER A 70 13.00 5.77 -5.94
N LEU A 71 13.37 6.44 -7.04
CA LEU A 71 12.42 7.21 -7.84
C LEU A 71 11.53 6.25 -8.64
N LEU A 72 10.22 6.52 -8.62
CA LEU A 72 9.24 5.75 -9.37
C LEU A 72 9.50 5.91 -10.88
N THR A 73 9.55 4.79 -11.59
CA THR A 73 9.71 4.77 -13.05
C THR A 73 8.51 4.10 -13.74
N PRO A 74 8.27 4.40 -15.03
CA PRO A 74 7.25 3.68 -15.81
C PRO A 74 7.46 2.16 -15.84
N THR A 75 8.71 1.69 -15.90
CA THR A 75 9.05 0.25 -15.91
C THR A 75 8.63 -0.43 -14.62
N MET A 76 8.89 0.18 -13.46
CA MET A 76 8.39 -0.34 -12.17
C MET A 76 6.87 -0.47 -12.16
N LEU A 77 6.17 0.46 -12.80
CA LEU A 77 4.72 0.37 -12.94
C LEU A 77 4.36 -0.76 -13.88
N ASP A 78 4.96 -0.88 -15.06
CA ASP A 78 4.69 -1.95 -16.02
C ASP A 78 4.89 -3.35 -15.42
N ASP A 79 5.92 -3.52 -14.59
CA ASP A 79 6.27 -4.79 -13.96
C ASP A 79 5.40 -5.17 -12.74
N ALA A 80 4.63 -4.24 -12.17
CA ALA A 80 3.84 -4.50 -10.96
C ALA A 80 2.46 -5.09 -11.29
N ASP A 81 2.04 -6.15 -10.59
CA ASP A 81 0.67 -6.68 -10.73
C ASP A 81 -0.33 -5.87 -9.90
N LEU A 82 0.12 -5.31 -8.77
CA LEU A 82 -0.66 -4.47 -7.86
C LEU A 82 0.18 -3.28 -7.38
N VAL A 83 -0.36 -2.07 -7.49
CA VAL A 83 0.30 -0.83 -7.04
C VAL A 83 -0.51 -0.19 -5.92
N ILE A 84 0.14 0.07 -4.78
CA ILE A 84 -0.45 0.64 -3.58
C ILE A 84 0.15 2.01 -3.28
N ALA A 85 -0.61 3.06 -3.54
CA ALA A 85 -0.25 4.43 -3.24
C ALA A 85 -0.58 4.80 -1.78
N ALA A 86 0.25 5.65 -1.18
CA ALA A 86 0.01 6.18 0.15
C ALA A 86 -1.17 7.16 0.18
N SER A 87 -1.41 7.93 -0.89
CA SER A 87 -2.54 8.85 -0.99
C SER A 87 -3.10 8.93 -2.40
N LEU A 88 -4.25 9.60 -2.53
CA LEU A 88 -4.85 9.96 -3.82
C LEU A 88 -3.93 10.84 -4.66
N ALA A 89 -3.10 11.68 -4.05
CA ALA A 89 -2.15 12.52 -4.80
C ALA A 89 -1.08 11.68 -5.48
N GLU A 90 -0.52 10.68 -4.78
CA GLU A 90 0.43 9.74 -5.39
C GLU A 90 -0.25 8.80 -6.39
N ARG A 91 -1.49 8.36 -6.13
CA ARG A 91 -2.28 7.59 -7.12
C ARG A 91 -2.51 8.40 -8.40
N ALA A 92 -2.80 9.68 -8.29
CA ALA A 92 -2.95 10.58 -9.43
C ALA A 92 -1.62 10.79 -10.18
N ALA A 93 -0.49 10.86 -9.47
CA ALA A 93 0.83 10.93 -10.10
C ALA A 93 1.17 9.64 -10.87
N ILE A 94 0.90 8.46 -10.30
CA ILE A 94 1.00 7.17 -11.01
C ILE A 94 0.16 7.19 -12.29
N ALA A 95 -1.09 7.64 -12.19
CA ALA A 95 -2.03 7.69 -13.33
C ALA A 95 -1.61 8.68 -14.44
N ARG A 96 -0.82 9.71 -14.12
CA ARG A 96 -0.20 10.63 -15.09
C ARG A 96 1.05 10.01 -15.72
N LEU A 97 1.88 9.35 -14.91
CA LEU A 97 3.12 8.72 -15.36
C LEU A 97 2.84 7.52 -16.28
N ARG A 98 1.87 6.68 -15.92
CA ARG A 98 1.47 5.50 -16.69
C ARG A 98 -0.04 5.27 -16.62
N PRO A 99 -0.84 5.79 -17.58
CA PRO A 99 -2.30 5.66 -17.57
C PRO A 99 -2.81 4.22 -17.50
N ALA A 100 -2.11 3.27 -18.12
CA ALA A 100 -2.46 1.84 -18.10
C ALA A 100 -2.42 1.23 -16.70
N ALA A 101 -1.67 1.79 -15.75
CA ALA A 101 -1.61 1.29 -14.37
C ALA A 101 -2.87 1.61 -13.55
N ARG A 102 -3.77 2.47 -14.05
CA ARG A 102 -4.96 2.95 -13.31
C ARG A 102 -5.86 1.82 -12.77
N THR A 103 -6.02 0.74 -13.53
CA THR A 103 -6.89 -0.40 -13.17
C THR A 103 -6.27 -1.32 -12.11
N ARG A 104 -4.98 -1.13 -11.79
CA ARG A 104 -4.27 -1.89 -10.75
C ARG A 104 -3.55 -1.02 -9.72
N ALA A 105 -3.84 0.28 -9.72
CA ALA A 105 -3.31 1.25 -8.76
C ALA A 105 -4.42 1.76 -7.85
N PHE A 106 -4.24 1.57 -6.54
CA PHE A 106 -5.19 1.95 -5.49
C PHE A 106 -4.45 2.69 -4.38
N THR A 107 -5.15 3.51 -3.59
CA THR A 107 -4.57 3.83 -2.27
C THR A 107 -4.68 2.62 -1.35
N LEU A 108 -3.84 2.53 -0.31
CA LEU A 108 -3.90 1.41 0.64
C LEU A 108 -5.32 1.23 1.22
N ARG A 109 -5.93 2.33 1.67
CA ARG A 109 -7.27 2.30 2.28
C ARG A 109 -8.38 2.15 1.25
N GLU A 110 -8.19 2.61 0.01
CA GLU A 110 -9.09 2.30 -1.11
C GLU A 110 -9.11 0.78 -1.39
N ALA A 111 -7.95 0.12 -1.45
CA ALA A 111 -7.88 -1.33 -1.66
C ALA A 111 -8.60 -2.11 -0.55
N LEU A 112 -8.37 -1.76 0.72
CA LEU A 112 -9.05 -2.37 1.87
C LEU A 112 -10.57 -2.14 1.85
N LEU A 113 -11.01 -0.95 1.43
CA LEU A 113 -12.43 -0.63 1.29
C LEU A 113 -13.07 -1.48 0.18
N LEU A 114 -12.47 -1.54 -1.00
CA LEU A 114 -13.00 -2.29 -2.15
C LEU A 114 -13.06 -3.80 -1.86
N ASP A 115 -12.05 -4.35 -1.18
CA ASP A 115 -12.04 -5.74 -0.72
C ASP A 115 -13.15 -6.03 0.31
N SER A 116 -13.58 -5.02 1.08
CA SER A 116 -14.67 -5.20 2.08
C SER A 116 -16.06 -5.40 1.46
N GLY A 117 -16.21 -5.15 0.15
CA GLY A 117 -17.47 -5.36 -0.59
C GLY A 117 -17.87 -6.82 -0.81
N GLY A 118 -17.13 -7.79 -0.24
CA GLY A 118 -17.41 -9.23 -0.34
C GLY A 118 -16.16 -10.05 -0.62
N PRO A 119 -16.20 -11.38 -0.48
CA PRO A 119 -15.04 -12.24 -0.76
C PRO A 119 -14.56 -12.06 -2.20
N ILE A 120 -13.24 -12.10 -2.38
CA ILE A 120 -12.57 -12.15 -3.69
C ILE A 120 -11.85 -13.49 -3.75
N VAL A 121 -12.00 -14.20 -4.86
CA VAL A 121 -11.20 -15.38 -5.20
C VAL A 121 -10.48 -15.07 -6.50
N ALA A 122 -9.17 -15.27 -6.53
CA ALA A 122 -8.33 -14.92 -7.66
C ALA A 122 -7.17 -15.91 -7.83
N GLU A 123 -6.80 -16.21 -9.06
CA GLU A 123 -5.66 -17.07 -9.40
C GLU A 123 -4.32 -16.34 -9.30
N GLY A 124 -4.35 -15.01 -9.17
CA GLY A 124 -3.16 -14.17 -9.03
C GLY A 124 -3.50 -12.70 -8.79
N LEU A 125 -2.47 -11.89 -8.51
CA LEU A 125 -2.62 -10.45 -8.28
C LEU A 125 -3.33 -9.69 -9.41
N PRO A 126 -3.12 -9.98 -10.71
CA PRO A 126 -3.85 -9.29 -11.77
C PRO A 126 -5.37 -9.44 -11.66
N GLN A 127 -5.86 -10.64 -11.34
CA GLN A 127 -7.29 -10.89 -11.16
C GLN A 127 -7.80 -10.27 -9.85
N TYR A 128 -7.00 -10.29 -8.78
CA TYR A 128 -7.33 -9.59 -7.54
C TYR A 128 -7.48 -8.07 -7.78
N ALA A 129 -6.53 -7.45 -8.49
CA ALA A 129 -6.59 -6.04 -8.85
C ALA A 129 -7.81 -5.72 -9.73
N ALA A 130 -8.11 -6.55 -10.73
CA ALA A 130 -9.30 -6.39 -11.57
C ALA A 130 -10.60 -6.48 -10.75
N ALA A 131 -10.67 -7.38 -9.76
CA ALA A 131 -11.82 -7.48 -8.86
C ALA A 131 -12.00 -6.24 -7.98
N LEU A 132 -10.90 -5.63 -7.50
CA LEU A 132 -10.96 -4.35 -6.79
C LEU A 132 -11.44 -3.22 -7.72
N ASP A 133 -10.88 -3.13 -8.94
CA ASP A 133 -11.25 -2.10 -9.92
C ASP A 133 -12.73 -2.16 -10.30
N ALA A 134 -13.26 -3.37 -10.51
CA ALA A 134 -14.68 -3.60 -10.82
C ALA A 134 -15.64 -3.17 -9.69
N ARG A 135 -15.14 -3.02 -8.45
CA ARG A 135 -15.90 -2.54 -7.29
C ARG A 135 -15.83 -1.03 -7.10
N ARG A 136 -15.07 -0.30 -7.91
CA ARG A 136 -15.06 1.15 -7.87
C ARG A 136 -16.46 1.68 -8.19
N GLY A 137 -16.97 2.55 -7.33
CA GLY A 137 -18.32 3.11 -7.45
C GLY A 137 -19.44 2.18 -6.96
N THR A 138 -19.15 0.96 -6.51
CA THR A 138 -20.16 0.06 -5.90
C THR A 138 -20.08 0.01 -4.38
N VAL A 139 -18.95 0.42 -3.80
CA VAL A 139 -18.74 0.53 -2.35
C VAL A 139 -18.80 2.00 -1.94
N GLU A 140 -19.65 2.32 -0.95
CA GLU A 140 -19.78 3.68 -0.43
C GLU A 140 -18.47 4.13 0.23
N PRO A 141 -17.87 5.26 -0.19
CA PRO A 141 -16.66 5.76 0.44
C PRO A 141 -16.94 6.29 1.85
N PRO A 142 -15.98 6.18 2.78
CA PRO A 142 -16.10 6.77 4.11
C PRO A 142 -16.33 8.28 3.99
N ARG A 143 -17.39 8.78 4.64
CA ARG A 143 -17.67 10.21 4.68
C ARG A 143 -16.60 10.92 5.51
N ALA A 144 -16.07 12.03 4.98
CA ALA A 144 -15.27 12.93 5.79
C ALA A 144 -16.12 13.47 6.95
N PRO A 145 -15.61 13.52 8.20
CA PRO A 145 -16.38 14.03 9.33
C PRO A 145 -16.75 15.51 9.11
N ALA A 146 -17.96 15.89 9.50
CA ALA A 146 -18.54 17.21 9.23
C ALA A 146 -17.77 18.39 9.89
N PHE A 147 -16.97 18.13 10.93
CA PHE A 147 -16.25 19.16 11.67
C PHE A 147 -14.75 19.21 11.32
N ARG A 148 -14.33 20.33 10.70
CA ARG A 148 -12.98 20.60 10.18
C ARG A 148 -11.98 21.19 11.19
N TRP A 149 -12.26 21.14 12.49
CA TRP A 149 -11.39 21.77 13.51
C TRP A 149 -10.08 21.03 13.79
N ARG A 150 -9.85 19.86 13.19
CA ARG A 150 -8.55 19.19 13.27
C ARG A 150 -7.82 19.26 11.94
N ARG A 151 -6.68 19.94 11.96
CA ARG A 151 -5.68 20.04 10.87
C ARG A 151 -5.12 18.68 10.40
N ASP A 152 -5.44 17.58 11.08
CA ASP A 152 -4.83 16.25 10.91
C ASP A 152 -5.62 15.28 10.00
N ARG A 153 -6.79 15.69 9.47
CA ARG A 153 -7.65 14.77 8.71
C ARG A 153 -7.57 15.05 7.21
N GLY A 154 -6.60 14.41 6.56
CA GLY A 154 -6.55 14.28 5.10
C GLY A 154 -7.75 13.47 4.56
N ASN A 155 -7.71 13.10 3.28
CA ASN A 155 -8.75 12.24 2.72
C ASN A 155 -8.78 10.91 3.51
N PRO A 156 -9.96 10.35 3.85
CA PRO A 156 -10.04 9.09 4.60
C PRO A 156 -9.39 7.90 3.88
N LEU A 157 -9.23 7.97 2.55
CA LEU A 157 -8.53 6.97 1.76
C LEU A 157 -7.00 7.16 1.75
N ASP A 158 -6.48 8.23 2.34
CA ASP A 158 -5.05 8.50 2.41
C ASP A 158 -4.45 7.93 3.69
N VAL A 159 -3.26 7.35 3.55
CA VAL A 159 -2.26 7.30 4.61
C VAL A 159 -1.63 8.70 4.69
N VAL A 160 -2.21 9.52 5.58
CA VAL A 160 -1.83 10.92 5.77
C VAL A 160 -0.32 11.04 6.01
N ASP A 161 0.32 11.97 5.29
CA ASP A 161 1.70 12.30 5.55
C ASP A 161 1.82 13.04 6.88
N VAL A 162 2.28 12.33 7.91
CA VAL A 162 2.45 12.87 9.25
C VAL A 162 3.89 13.37 9.51
N HIS A 163 4.74 13.45 8.48
CA HIS A 163 6.15 13.87 8.61
C HIS A 163 6.31 15.28 9.19
N THR A 164 5.40 16.20 8.87
CA THR A 164 5.42 17.58 9.35
C THR A 164 4.76 17.76 10.72
N PHE A 165 4.21 16.69 11.30
CA PHE A 165 3.57 16.71 12.60
C PHE A 165 4.58 16.27 13.68
N GLY A 166 4.29 16.59 14.95
CA GLY A 166 5.14 16.16 16.07
C GLY A 166 5.35 14.64 16.13
N SER A 167 6.35 14.21 16.89
CA SER A 167 6.79 12.80 16.95
C SER A 167 5.68 11.79 17.28
N ARG A 168 4.79 12.12 18.24
CA ARG A 168 3.69 11.22 18.65
C ARG A 168 2.66 10.97 17.52
N PRO A 169 2.08 12.00 16.86
CA PRO A 169 1.26 11.82 15.66
C PRO A 169 1.96 11.02 14.55
N HIS A 170 3.26 11.27 14.35
CA HIS A 170 4.05 10.56 13.34
C HIS A 170 4.10 9.06 13.61
N HIS A 171 4.45 8.64 14.83
CA HIS A 171 4.42 7.23 15.23
C HIS A 171 3.04 6.60 15.02
N ARG A 172 1.99 7.23 15.56
CA ARG A 172 0.63 6.69 15.47
C ARG A 172 0.17 6.50 14.02
N GLY A 173 0.45 7.48 13.15
CA GLY A 173 0.11 7.41 11.74
C GLY A 173 0.83 6.27 11.03
N LEU A 174 2.13 6.10 11.29
CA LEU A 174 2.90 5.00 10.71
C LEU A 174 2.51 3.62 11.26
N THR A 175 2.20 3.50 12.55
CA THR A 175 1.68 2.25 13.13
C THR A 175 0.38 1.84 12.45
N SER A 176 -0.57 2.77 12.30
CA SER A 176 -1.82 2.49 11.58
C SER A 176 -1.57 2.10 10.12
N ALA A 177 -0.60 2.73 9.44
CA ALA A 177 -0.25 2.36 8.07
C ALA A 177 0.35 0.95 7.96
N ALA A 178 1.18 0.54 8.94
CA ALA A 178 1.72 -0.82 9.00
C ALA A 178 0.62 -1.85 9.22
N GLU A 179 -0.32 -1.57 10.13
CA GLU A 179 -1.48 -2.43 10.40
C GLU A 179 -2.37 -2.59 9.16
N ASP A 180 -2.66 -1.50 8.46
CA ASP A 180 -3.44 -1.49 7.21
C ASP A 180 -2.71 -2.31 6.12
N ALA A 181 -1.38 -2.18 5.98
CA ALA A 181 -0.59 -2.93 5.00
C ALA A 181 -0.53 -4.42 5.31
N ALA A 182 -0.37 -4.80 6.58
CA ALA A 182 -0.44 -6.18 7.02
C ALA A 182 -1.84 -6.78 6.84
N LEU A 183 -2.90 -5.99 7.02
CA LEU A 183 -4.26 -6.41 6.73
C LEU A 183 -4.48 -6.65 5.24
N LEU A 184 -3.93 -5.79 4.37
CA LEU A 184 -4.00 -6.00 2.92
C LEU A 184 -3.29 -7.31 2.53
N ALA A 185 -2.11 -7.59 3.07
CA ALA A 185 -1.39 -8.84 2.83
C ALA A 185 -2.25 -10.08 3.15
N ARG A 186 -2.91 -10.10 4.32
CA ARG A 186 -3.81 -11.19 4.71
C ARG A 186 -5.02 -11.34 3.78
N ARG A 187 -5.59 -10.22 3.31
CA ARG A 187 -6.72 -10.24 2.37
C ARG A 187 -6.33 -10.75 0.99
N VAL A 188 -5.16 -10.35 0.50
CA VAL A 188 -4.58 -10.85 -0.73
C VAL A 188 -4.33 -12.35 -0.60
N LEU A 189 -3.65 -12.81 0.46
CA LEU A 189 -3.38 -14.24 0.69
C LEU A 189 -4.67 -15.07 0.70
N ARG A 190 -5.69 -14.62 1.44
CA ARG A 190 -7.00 -15.28 1.46
C ARG A 190 -7.65 -15.36 0.07
N ALA A 191 -7.46 -14.32 -0.77
CA ALA A 191 -8.02 -14.31 -2.11
C ALA A 191 -7.28 -15.24 -3.07
N LEU A 192 -5.95 -15.37 -2.91
CA LEU A 192 -5.09 -16.18 -3.78
C LEU A 192 -4.99 -17.65 -3.35
N ASP A 193 -5.20 -17.93 -2.06
CA ASP A 193 -5.30 -19.29 -1.52
C ASP A 193 -6.52 -19.37 -0.59
N PRO A 194 -7.73 -19.60 -1.12
CA PRO A 194 -8.94 -19.72 -0.32
C PRO A 194 -8.90 -20.86 0.70
N ALA A 195 -8.05 -21.87 0.47
CA ALA A 195 -7.86 -22.99 1.41
C ALA A 195 -7.09 -22.58 2.68
N SER A 196 -6.47 -21.39 2.69
CA SER A 196 -5.79 -20.81 3.87
C SER A 196 -6.74 -20.11 4.86
N ALA A 197 -8.04 -20.04 4.55
CA ALA A 197 -9.06 -19.37 5.38
C ALA A 197 -9.76 -20.29 6.40
N LEU A 198 -9.39 -21.58 6.43
CA LEU A 198 -9.88 -22.62 7.35
C LEU A 198 -8.82 -22.96 8.40
#